data_AF-A0A956KFQ4-F1
#
_entry.id   AF-A0A956KFQ4-F1
#
_cell.length_a   1.000
_cell.length_b   1.000
_cell.length_c   1.000
_cell.angle_alpha   90.00
_cell.angle_beta   90.00
_cell.angle_gamma   90.00
#
_symmetry.space_group_name_H-M   'P 1'
#
loop_
_entity.id
_entity.type
_entity.pdbx_description
1 polymer ?
#
loop_
_entity_poly.entity_id
_entity_poly.type
_entity_poly.pdbx_seq_one_letter_code
_entity_poly.pdbx_strand_id
1 'polypeptide(L)'
;MARRLGLLAAFLLVTACAGENARAPARYDRGLLAASLAKGTPDAALVIGEFPLEKVVDGDTLRVEGLDQSLRLLAIDTEETFKKEKERRAFEEGWNHYLTEAQKQARGKPVKIPTPLGEDAKHFAQDFFQGVRSVRLERDDARAIRGRFNRYLTYVFAEKNGEWVNYNVEVVRAGMSPYFTKYGYSKRFHDEFLAAEREARAAQRGIWDPDKQHYLDYDLRIAWWNRRADYIAAFERDAAGKDNFISLNDWDAPERIAEHLNREVVVLATVGDIKPGDGRRPTKVNLSRRLFGDFPVIFFDEEVFAASEIAASKGEFVRVRGVVTSYTNKHTGKEILQIQVELPGQVERDPGQGPPRILPGEPGWYLNERRAFARTGDPAAKAGGHATDGHEAAPATGNPSP
;
A
#
# COMPACT_ATOMS: atom_id res chain seq x y z
N MET A 1 -40.74 -41.68 -74.14
CA MET A 1 -39.46 -42.21 -73.61
C MET A 1 -38.66 -41.05 -73.02
N ALA A 2 -38.28 -41.13 -71.74
CA ALA A 2 -37.07 -40.58 -71.08
C ALA A 2 -36.45 -39.26 -71.61
N ARG A 3 -36.10 -38.22 -70.83
CA ARG A 3 -35.41 -38.18 -69.51
C ARG A 3 -35.18 -36.71 -69.07
N ARG A 4 -35.21 -36.51 -67.74
CA ARG A 4 -34.33 -35.68 -66.86
C ARG A 4 -34.50 -34.15 -66.69
N LEU A 5 -34.90 -33.84 -65.46
CA LEU A 5 -34.58 -32.72 -64.55
C LEU A 5 -33.35 -31.85 -64.86
N GLY A 6 -33.54 -30.54 -64.68
CA GLY A 6 -32.53 -29.56 -64.28
C GLY A 6 -33.17 -28.47 -63.42
N LEU A 7 -32.86 -28.45 -62.11
CA LEU A 7 -33.23 -27.44 -61.12
C LEU A 7 -32.43 -26.15 -61.36
N LEU A 8 -33.07 -24.97 -61.37
CA LEU A 8 -32.40 -23.68 -61.13
C LEU A 8 -32.90 -23.10 -59.81
N ALA A 9 -32.01 -22.96 -58.84
CA ALA A 9 -32.27 -22.44 -57.50
C ALA A 9 -31.99 -20.93 -57.43
N ALA A 10 -32.86 -20.24 -56.71
CA ALA A 10 -32.87 -18.80 -56.48
C ALA A 10 -31.78 -18.35 -55.48
N PHE A 11 -31.17 -17.19 -55.75
CA PHE A 11 -30.33 -16.47 -54.78
C PHE A 11 -31.17 -15.36 -54.13
N LEU A 12 -31.49 -15.55 -52.85
CA LEU A 12 -31.97 -14.50 -51.94
C LEU A 12 -30.77 -14.09 -51.06
N LEU A 13 -30.29 -12.86 -51.23
CA LEU A 13 -29.27 -12.27 -50.37
C LEU A 13 -29.94 -11.89 -49.03
N VAL A 14 -29.59 -12.60 -47.95
CA VAL A 14 -29.85 -12.19 -46.58
C VAL A 14 -28.55 -11.59 -46.02
N THR A 15 -28.56 -10.29 -45.76
CA THR A 15 -27.49 -9.59 -45.03
C THR A 15 -27.60 -9.93 -43.54
N ALA A 16 -26.80 -10.89 -43.09
CA ALA A 16 -26.62 -11.17 -41.68
C ALA A 16 -25.64 -10.15 -41.07
N CYS A 17 -26.16 -9.22 -40.28
CA CYS A 17 -25.35 -8.47 -39.30
C CYS A 17 -25.02 -9.44 -38.16
N ALA A 18 -23.87 -10.12 -38.24
CA ALA A 18 -23.30 -10.84 -37.12
C ALA A 18 -22.57 -9.83 -36.22
N GLY A 19 -23.13 -9.59 -35.04
CA GLY A 19 -22.50 -8.77 -34.01
C GLY A 19 -21.12 -9.32 -33.64
N GLU A 20 -20.17 -8.41 -33.48
CA GLU A 20 -18.91 -8.69 -32.82
C GLU A 20 -19.21 -9.18 -31.40
N ASN A 21 -19.11 -10.49 -31.20
CA ASN A 21 -19.06 -11.06 -29.87
C ASN A 21 -17.86 -10.45 -29.16
N ALA A 22 -18.12 -9.51 -28.24
CA ALA A 22 -17.17 -9.08 -27.23
C ALA A 22 -16.61 -10.36 -26.57
N ARG A 23 -15.35 -10.67 -26.88
CA ARG A 23 -14.64 -11.79 -26.25
C ARG A 23 -14.72 -11.55 -24.75
N ALA A 24 -15.36 -12.48 -24.02
CA ALA A 24 -15.32 -12.47 -22.57
C ALA A 24 -13.86 -12.31 -22.12
N PRO A 25 -13.56 -11.44 -21.14
CA PRO A 25 -12.20 -11.22 -20.70
C PRO A 25 -11.59 -12.57 -20.30
N ALA A 26 -10.41 -12.87 -20.86
CA ALA A 26 -9.73 -14.12 -20.61
C ALA A 26 -9.54 -14.28 -19.10
N ARG A 27 -10.16 -15.32 -18.53
CA ARG A 27 -10.06 -15.62 -17.11
C ARG A 27 -8.60 -15.96 -16.80
N TYR A 28 -8.04 -15.32 -15.78
CA TYR A 28 -6.69 -15.58 -15.27
C TYR A 28 -6.43 -17.10 -15.12
N ASP A 29 -5.43 -17.61 -15.84
CA ASP A 29 -5.01 -19.02 -15.80
C ASP A 29 -3.64 -19.16 -15.15
N ARG A 30 -3.59 -19.91 -14.04
CA ARG A 30 -2.36 -20.20 -13.29
C ARG A 30 -1.35 -21.02 -14.10
N GLY A 31 -1.81 -21.88 -15.00
CA GLY A 31 -0.97 -22.68 -15.88
C GLY A 31 -0.24 -21.83 -16.92
N LEU A 32 -0.89 -20.78 -17.43
CA LEU A 32 -0.28 -19.82 -18.35
C LEU A 32 0.81 -18.99 -17.66
N LEU A 33 0.62 -18.59 -16.40
CA LEU A 33 1.65 -17.88 -15.62
C LEU A 33 2.88 -18.76 -15.40
N ALA A 34 2.69 -20.01 -14.95
CA ALA A 34 3.78 -20.95 -14.75
C ALA A 34 4.54 -21.23 -16.07
N ALA A 35 3.82 -21.39 -17.17
CA ALA A 35 4.40 -21.59 -18.50
C ALA A 35 5.13 -20.34 -19.04
N SER A 36 4.63 -19.14 -18.76
CA SER A 36 5.27 -17.87 -19.14
C SER A 36 6.57 -17.63 -18.38
N LEU A 37 6.56 -17.92 -17.06
CA LEU A 37 7.77 -17.89 -16.23
C LEU A 37 8.81 -18.91 -16.70
N ALA A 38 8.38 -20.10 -17.12
CA ALA A 38 9.26 -21.12 -17.69
C ALA A 38 9.80 -20.76 -19.09
N LYS A 39 9.11 -19.89 -19.85
CA LYS A 39 9.49 -19.49 -21.22
C LYS A 39 10.36 -18.23 -21.28
N GLY A 40 10.67 -17.60 -20.15
CA GLY A 40 11.61 -16.47 -20.13
C GLY A 40 11.10 -15.19 -20.80
N THR A 41 9.79 -14.95 -20.78
CA THR A 41 9.20 -13.63 -21.09
C THR A 41 8.66 -12.99 -19.80
N PRO A 42 9.51 -12.34 -18.98
CA PRO A 42 9.12 -11.80 -17.68
C PRO A 42 7.94 -10.81 -17.78
N ASP A 43 7.91 -9.98 -18.82
CA ASP A 43 6.88 -8.95 -19.01
C ASP A 43 5.47 -9.53 -19.17
N ALA A 44 5.33 -10.69 -19.82
CA ALA A 44 4.03 -11.37 -19.95
C ALA A 44 3.57 -12.01 -18.63
N ALA A 45 4.47 -12.28 -17.68
CA ALA A 45 4.12 -12.74 -16.34
C ALA A 45 3.72 -11.57 -15.41
N LEU A 46 4.09 -10.34 -15.78
CA LEU A 46 3.79 -9.13 -15.01
C LEU A 46 2.46 -8.50 -15.43
N VAL A 47 2.11 -8.52 -16.72
CA VAL A 47 0.79 -8.06 -17.18
C VAL A 47 -0.29 -9.07 -16.76
N ILE A 48 -1.22 -8.62 -15.91
CA ILE A 48 -2.36 -9.43 -15.47
C ILE A 48 -3.41 -9.49 -16.58
N GLY A 49 -3.62 -8.36 -17.27
CA GLY A 49 -4.58 -8.22 -18.36
C GLY A 49 -5.24 -6.84 -18.38
N GLU A 50 -6.15 -6.66 -19.34
CA GLU A 50 -7.01 -5.49 -19.43
C GLU A 50 -8.42 -5.84 -18.94
N PHE A 51 -8.99 -4.95 -18.13
CA PHE A 51 -10.26 -5.16 -17.47
C PHE A 51 -11.15 -3.91 -17.59
N PRO A 52 -12.46 -4.06 -17.81
CA PRO A 52 -13.39 -2.94 -17.73
C PRO A 52 -13.34 -2.30 -16.34
N LEU A 53 -13.26 -0.97 -16.29
CA LEU A 53 -13.27 -0.24 -15.03
C LEU A 53 -14.70 -0.20 -14.48
N GLU A 54 -14.91 -0.78 -13.30
CA GLU A 54 -16.23 -0.81 -12.65
C GLU A 54 -16.44 0.45 -11.80
N LYS A 55 -15.49 0.74 -10.90
CA LYS A 55 -15.65 1.81 -9.90
C LYS A 55 -14.33 2.28 -9.29
N VAL A 56 -14.21 3.61 -9.16
CA VAL A 56 -13.25 4.26 -8.25
C VAL A 56 -13.84 4.26 -6.83
N VAL A 57 -13.20 3.57 -5.89
CA VAL A 57 -13.70 3.45 -4.50
C VAL A 57 -13.05 4.52 -3.62
N ASP A 58 -11.73 4.66 -3.73
CA ASP A 58 -10.89 5.58 -2.97
C ASP A 58 -9.65 5.95 -3.81
N GLY A 59 -8.81 6.85 -3.32
CA GLY A 59 -7.59 7.28 -4.04
C GLY A 59 -6.60 6.14 -4.35
N ASP A 60 -6.55 5.12 -3.49
CA ASP A 60 -5.66 3.95 -3.61
C ASP A 60 -6.41 2.62 -3.87
N THR A 61 -7.72 2.67 -4.15
CA THR A 61 -8.57 1.48 -4.23
C THR A 61 -9.56 1.58 -5.38
N LEU A 62 -9.47 0.61 -6.30
CA LEU A 62 -10.34 0.49 -7.49
C LEU A 62 -11.01 -0.90 -7.55
N ARG A 63 -12.10 -0.98 -8.32
CA ARG A 63 -12.76 -2.22 -8.74
C ARG A 63 -12.83 -2.29 -10.26
N VAL A 64 -12.65 -3.49 -10.79
CA VAL A 64 -12.74 -3.80 -12.21
C VAL A 64 -13.62 -5.03 -12.40
N GLU A 65 -14.25 -5.14 -13.56
CA GLU A 65 -15.02 -6.33 -13.91
C GLU A 65 -14.11 -7.55 -14.11
N GLY A 66 -14.64 -8.75 -13.90
CA GLY A 66 -13.92 -10.01 -14.13
C GLY A 66 -12.99 -10.45 -13.00
N LEU A 67 -12.76 -9.63 -11.97
CA LEU A 67 -12.01 -9.98 -10.77
C LEU A 67 -12.91 -10.11 -9.54
N ASP A 68 -12.59 -11.07 -8.67
CA ASP A 68 -13.40 -11.46 -7.52
C ASP A 68 -13.24 -10.54 -6.29
N GLN A 69 -12.27 -9.62 -6.32
CA GLN A 69 -11.87 -8.77 -5.20
C GLN A 69 -11.41 -7.39 -5.69
N SER A 70 -11.40 -6.40 -4.78
CA SER A 70 -10.82 -5.10 -5.07
C SER A 70 -9.31 -5.15 -5.24
N LEU A 71 -8.79 -4.15 -5.95
CA LEU A 71 -7.36 -3.97 -6.18
C LEU A 71 -6.73 -3.25 -4.98
N ARG A 72 -5.54 -3.69 -4.55
CA ARG A 72 -4.66 -2.88 -3.70
C ARG A 72 -3.58 -2.31 -4.60
N LEU A 73 -3.61 -1.00 -4.76
CA LEU A 73 -2.64 -0.31 -5.58
C LEU A 73 -1.27 -0.32 -4.89
N LEU A 74 -0.25 -0.74 -5.63
CA LEU A 74 1.11 -0.85 -5.15
C LEU A 74 1.76 0.52 -5.01
N ALA A 75 2.68 0.64 -4.05
CA ALA A 75 3.51 1.82 -3.82
C ALA A 75 2.79 3.15 -3.49
N ILE A 76 1.49 3.10 -3.19
CA ILE A 76 0.70 4.24 -2.71
C ILE A 76 -0.13 3.90 -1.45
N ASP A 77 -0.38 4.89 -0.61
CA ASP A 77 -1.27 4.85 0.58
C ASP A 77 -1.86 6.26 0.77
N THR A 78 -2.95 6.54 0.04
CA THR A 78 -3.68 7.81 0.15
C THR A 78 -4.33 7.93 1.54
N GLU A 79 -4.60 9.15 1.98
CA GLU A 79 -5.30 9.37 3.25
C GLU A 79 -6.74 8.84 3.20
N GLU A 80 -7.36 8.64 4.36
CA GLU A 80 -8.68 8.03 4.45
C GLU A 80 -9.77 9.04 4.06
N THR A 81 -10.87 8.54 3.49
CA THR A 81 -12.08 9.34 3.17
C THR A 81 -13.11 9.30 4.29
N PHE A 82 -13.97 10.33 4.40
CA PHE A 82 -14.98 10.41 5.45
C PHE A 82 -16.14 9.46 5.14
N LYS A 83 -16.15 8.30 5.82
CA LYS A 83 -17.14 7.24 5.56
C LYS A 83 -18.29 7.25 6.57
N LYS A 84 -18.10 7.85 7.75
CA LYS A 84 -19.07 7.83 8.85
C LYS A 84 -19.40 9.24 9.34
N GLU A 85 -20.66 9.41 9.74
CA GLU A 85 -21.17 10.65 10.32
C GLU A 85 -20.39 11.12 11.56
N LYS A 86 -19.99 10.16 12.43
CA LYS A 86 -19.18 10.48 13.62
C LYS A 86 -17.82 11.10 13.25
N GLU A 87 -17.21 10.67 12.14
CA GLU A 87 -15.92 11.21 11.68
C GLU A 87 -16.09 12.65 11.20
N ARG A 88 -17.20 12.95 10.51
CA ARG A 88 -17.54 14.30 10.05
C ARG A 88 -17.79 15.26 11.22
N ARG A 89 -18.60 14.84 12.20
CA ARG A 89 -18.85 15.65 13.41
C ARG A 89 -17.59 15.95 14.21
N ALA A 90 -16.71 14.96 14.38
CA ALA A 90 -15.45 15.16 15.06
C ALA A 90 -14.53 16.13 14.30
N PHE A 91 -14.59 16.14 12.97
CA PHE A 91 -13.87 17.10 12.12
C PHE A 91 -14.47 18.51 12.20
N GLU A 92 -15.79 18.65 12.30
CA GLU A 92 -16.50 19.95 12.45
C GLU A 92 -16.11 20.70 13.74
N GLU A 93 -15.58 20.01 14.75
CA GLU A 93 -15.02 20.62 15.97
C GLU A 93 -13.70 21.39 15.72
N GLY A 94 -13.16 21.28 14.50
CA GLY A 94 -11.96 21.99 14.04
C GLY A 94 -10.75 21.06 13.88
N TRP A 95 -9.99 21.28 12.80
CA TRP A 95 -8.87 20.42 12.39
C TRP A 95 -7.85 20.13 13.50
N ASN A 96 -7.39 21.17 14.21
CA ASN A 96 -6.37 20.99 15.26
C ASN A 96 -6.89 20.14 16.43
N HIS A 97 -8.14 20.34 16.83
CA HIS A 97 -8.77 19.53 17.87
C HIS A 97 -8.91 18.08 17.40
N TYR A 98 -9.46 17.89 16.20
CA TYR A 98 -9.65 16.59 15.57
C TYR A 98 -8.34 15.77 15.49
N LEU A 99 -7.27 16.37 14.98
CA LEU A 99 -5.97 15.72 14.84
C LEU A 99 -5.32 15.42 16.21
N THR A 100 -5.46 16.33 17.19
CA THR A 100 -4.95 16.13 18.55
C THR A 100 -5.62 14.94 19.23
N GLU A 101 -6.96 14.85 19.14
CA GLU A 101 -7.71 13.72 19.72
C GLU A 101 -7.37 12.41 19.02
N ALA A 102 -7.21 12.42 17.71
CA ALA A 102 -6.73 11.26 16.96
C ALA A 102 -5.34 10.80 17.43
N GLN A 103 -4.42 11.74 17.67
CA GLN A 103 -3.06 11.43 18.10
C GLN A 103 -3.02 10.86 19.53
N LYS A 104 -3.85 11.37 20.45
CA LYS A 104 -4.05 10.79 21.79
C LYS A 104 -4.57 9.36 21.70
N GLN A 105 -5.56 9.11 20.83
CA GLN A 105 -6.13 7.78 20.63
C GLN A 105 -5.15 6.79 19.98
N ALA A 106 -4.25 7.29 19.12
CA ALA A 106 -3.23 6.48 18.46
C ALA A 106 -2.12 5.98 19.42
N ARG A 107 -2.05 6.52 20.65
CA ARG A 107 -1.12 6.09 21.72
C ARG A 107 0.34 6.05 21.23
N GLY A 108 0.75 7.12 20.55
CA GLY A 108 2.10 7.27 20.04
C GLY A 108 2.37 6.62 18.68
N LYS A 109 1.36 6.00 18.06
CA LYS A 109 1.47 5.47 16.69
C LYS A 109 1.08 6.53 15.65
N PRO A 110 1.48 6.37 14.38
CA PRO A 110 0.99 7.19 13.29
C PRO A 110 -0.55 7.15 13.20
N VAL A 111 -1.19 8.31 13.11
CA VAL A 111 -2.65 8.41 12.95
C VAL A 111 -3.10 7.89 11.59
N LYS A 112 -4.31 7.32 11.58
CA LYS A 112 -5.07 6.99 10.37
C LYS A 112 -6.53 7.42 10.57
N ILE A 113 -6.85 8.63 10.11
CA ILE A 113 -8.15 9.27 10.23
C ILE A 113 -8.56 9.86 8.89
N PRO A 114 -9.87 9.98 8.59
CA PRO A 114 -10.31 10.71 7.42
C PRO A 114 -9.82 12.15 7.37
N THR A 115 -9.50 12.65 6.18
CA THR A 115 -9.04 14.03 5.98
C THR A 115 -9.64 14.63 4.71
N PRO A 116 -9.66 15.97 4.57
CA PRO A 116 -9.98 16.61 3.30
C PRO A 116 -9.07 16.15 2.16
N LEU A 117 -7.79 15.87 2.44
CA LEU A 117 -6.86 15.37 1.42
C LEU A 117 -7.13 13.94 0.97
N GLY A 118 -7.73 13.10 1.83
CA GLY A 118 -8.27 11.82 1.42
C GLY A 118 -9.41 11.98 0.41
N GLU A 119 -10.31 12.95 0.61
CA GLU A 119 -11.36 13.26 -0.37
C GLU A 119 -10.79 13.84 -1.66
N ASP A 120 -9.80 14.75 -1.59
CA ASP A 120 -9.07 15.26 -2.77
C ASP A 120 -8.42 14.11 -3.56
N ALA A 121 -7.79 13.15 -2.89
CA ALA A 121 -7.16 12.00 -3.54
C ALA A 121 -8.18 11.12 -4.28
N LYS A 122 -9.38 10.95 -3.71
CA LYS A 122 -10.47 10.25 -4.36
C LYS A 122 -11.03 11.02 -5.56
N HIS A 123 -11.18 12.36 -5.46
CA HIS A 123 -11.60 13.18 -6.60
C HIS A 123 -10.56 13.15 -7.72
N PHE A 124 -9.27 13.26 -7.38
CA PHE A 124 -8.18 13.10 -8.35
C PHE A 124 -8.26 11.76 -9.09
N ALA A 125 -8.54 10.67 -8.36
CA ALA A 125 -8.76 9.36 -8.97
C ALA A 125 -9.94 9.36 -9.95
N GLN A 126 -11.07 9.94 -9.55
CA GLN A 126 -12.27 10.02 -10.40
C GLN A 126 -12.01 10.82 -11.69
N ASP A 127 -11.32 11.96 -11.57
CA ASP A 127 -10.95 12.81 -12.69
C ASP A 127 -9.93 12.11 -13.59
N PHE A 128 -8.93 11.43 -13.01
CA PHE A 128 -7.94 10.67 -13.76
C PHE A 128 -8.60 9.59 -14.62
N PHE A 129 -9.58 8.87 -14.08
CA PHE A 129 -10.28 7.81 -14.81
C PHE A 129 -11.51 8.29 -15.59
N GLN A 130 -11.77 9.59 -15.67
CA GLN A 130 -12.89 10.11 -16.45
C GLN A 130 -12.75 9.72 -17.93
N GLY A 131 -13.78 9.09 -18.48
CA GLY A 131 -13.81 8.61 -19.87
C GLY A 131 -13.00 7.32 -20.12
N VAL A 132 -12.29 6.79 -19.12
CA VAL A 132 -11.55 5.52 -19.24
C VAL A 132 -12.51 4.34 -19.13
N ARG A 133 -12.59 3.51 -20.17
CA ARG A 133 -13.47 2.33 -20.21
C ARG A 133 -12.80 1.08 -19.63
N SER A 134 -11.52 0.90 -19.91
CA SER A 134 -10.72 -0.24 -19.45
C SER A 134 -9.39 0.24 -18.89
N VAL A 135 -8.83 -0.58 -18.00
CA VAL A 135 -7.51 -0.37 -17.43
C VAL A 135 -6.66 -1.61 -17.62
N ARG A 136 -5.36 -1.42 -17.81
CA ARG A 136 -4.38 -2.51 -17.81
C ARG A 136 -3.82 -2.67 -16.40
N LEU A 137 -3.86 -3.90 -15.89
CA LEU A 137 -3.35 -4.26 -14.58
C LEU A 137 -2.01 -4.97 -14.72
N GLU A 138 -1.03 -4.53 -13.95
CA GLU A 138 0.32 -5.11 -13.96
C GLU A 138 0.86 -5.35 -12.54
N ARG A 139 1.71 -6.36 -12.38
CA ARG A 139 2.40 -6.69 -11.14
C ARG A 139 3.75 -6.00 -11.06
N ASP A 140 4.25 -5.83 -9.85
CA ASP A 140 5.65 -5.45 -9.64
C ASP A 140 6.60 -6.65 -9.71
N ASP A 141 6.15 -7.80 -9.19
CA ASP A 141 6.89 -9.06 -9.17
C ASP A 141 5.96 -10.23 -9.54
N ALA A 142 6.45 -11.17 -10.34
CA ALA A 142 5.70 -12.36 -10.73
C ALA A 142 5.36 -13.28 -9.55
N ARG A 143 6.19 -13.30 -8.49
CA ARG A 143 5.98 -14.08 -7.26
C ARG A 143 5.02 -13.41 -6.27
N ALA A 144 4.79 -12.10 -6.39
CA ALA A 144 3.92 -11.33 -5.48
C ALA A 144 2.51 -11.13 -6.07
N ILE A 145 1.66 -12.16 -5.96
CA ILE A 145 0.36 -12.19 -6.67
C ILE A 145 -0.76 -11.46 -5.89
N ARG A 146 -0.90 -11.76 -4.60
CA ARG A 146 -1.98 -11.23 -3.75
C ARG A 146 -1.42 -10.84 -2.39
N GLY A 147 -1.96 -9.77 -1.83
CA GLY A 147 -1.62 -9.35 -0.47
C GLY A 147 -2.30 -10.22 0.60
N ARG A 148 -1.98 -9.94 1.87
CA ARG A 148 -2.51 -10.66 3.06
C ARG A 148 -4.04 -10.83 3.05
N PHE A 149 -4.78 -9.80 2.61
CA PHE A 149 -6.23 -9.77 2.54
C PHE A 149 -6.81 -10.33 1.23
N ASN A 150 -6.04 -11.10 0.47
CA ASN A 150 -6.42 -11.69 -0.80
C ASN A 150 -6.78 -10.69 -1.91
N ARG A 151 -6.41 -9.40 -1.76
CA ARG A 151 -6.50 -8.38 -2.82
C ARG A 151 -5.37 -8.56 -3.84
N TYR A 152 -5.67 -8.29 -5.11
CA TYR A 152 -4.64 -8.25 -6.16
C TYR A 152 -3.70 -7.07 -5.90
N LEU A 153 -2.40 -7.34 -5.94
CA LEU A 153 -1.36 -6.31 -5.85
C LEU A 153 -1.04 -5.83 -7.27
N THR A 154 -1.31 -4.57 -7.57
CA THR A 154 -1.23 -4.09 -8.95
C THR A 154 -0.81 -2.63 -9.08
N TYR A 155 -0.11 -2.34 -10.17
CA TYR A 155 -0.12 -1.05 -10.85
C TYR A 155 -1.31 -1.00 -11.79
N VAL A 156 -1.87 0.20 -11.97
CA VAL A 156 -3.00 0.44 -12.87
C VAL A 156 -2.56 1.41 -13.94
N PHE A 157 -2.74 1.01 -15.19
CA PHE A 157 -2.49 1.85 -16.34
C PHE A 157 -3.80 2.20 -17.01
N ALA A 158 -3.95 3.48 -17.36
CA ALA A 158 -5.05 3.97 -18.18
C ALA A 158 -4.49 4.47 -19.52
N GLU A 159 -5.20 4.18 -20.60
CA GLU A 159 -4.86 4.76 -21.89
C GLU A 159 -5.30 6.23 -21.93
N LYS A 160 -4.35 7.13 -22.16
CA LYS A 160 -4.56 8.58 -22.28
C LYS A 160 -3.76 9.08 -23.47
N ASN A 161 -4.43 9.73 -24.41
CA ASN A 161 -3.80 10.27 -25.63
C ASN A 161 -2.98 9.24 -26.43
N GLY A 162 -3.42 7.97 -26.44
CA GLY A 162 -2.73 6.87 -27.13
C GLY A 162 -1.55 6.25 -26.37
N GLU A 163 -1.32 6.66 -25.12
CA GLU A 163 -0.26 6.13 -24.27
C GLU A 163 -0.81 5.52 -22.98
N TRP A 164 -0.17 4.47 -22.48
CA TRP A 164 -0.49 3.86 -21.20
C TRP A 164 0.19 4.63 -20.06
N VAL A 165 -0.61 5.31 -19.24
CA VAL A 165 -0.13 6.13 -18.12
C VAL A 165 -0.30 5.37 -16.81
N ASN A 166 0.78 5.24 -16.04
CA ASN A 166 0.79 4.57 -14.73
C ASN A 166 0.13 5.44 -13.66
N TYR A 167 -1.13 5.16 -13.34
CA TYR A 167 -1.90 5.91 -12.34
C TYR A 167 -1.18 5.98 -10.99
N ASN A 168 -0.54 4.90 -10.55
CA ASN A 168 0.11 4.87 -9.23
C ASN A 168 1.22 5.94 -9.13
N VAL A 169 2.02 6.11 -10.19
CA VAL A 169 3.06 7.14 -10.25
C VAL A 169 2.41 8.54 -10.32
N GLU A 170 1.33 8.71 -11.09
CA GLU A 170 0.61 9.99 -11.17
C GLU A 170 0.00 10.42 -9.83
N VAL A 171 -0.50 9.50 -9.01
CA VAL A 171 -0.99 9.79 -7.65
C VAL A 171 0.12 10.39 -6.80
N VAL A 172 1.34 9.85 -6.88
CA VAL A 172 2.50 10.40 -6.16
C VAL A 172 2.92 11.75 -6.74
N ARG A 173 2.94 11.88 -8.07
CA ARG A 173 3.31 13.14 -8.76
C ARG A 173 2.34 14.28 -8.44
N ALA A 174 1.06 13.96 -8.28
CA ALA A 174 0.03 14.90 -7.87
C ALA A 174 0.07 15.24 -6.36
N GLY A 175 0.89 14.55 -5.56
CA GLY A 175 0.97 14.73 -4.12
C GLY A 175 -0.21 14.13 -3.36
N MET A 176 -0.96 13.19 -3.93
CA MET A 176 -2.10 12.53 -3.27
C MET A 176 -1.66 11.37 -2.37
N SER A 177 -0.43 10.87 -2.57
CA SER A 177 0.22 9.84 -1.75
C SER A 177 1.72 10.10 -1.71
N PRO A 178 2.44 9.76 -0.63
CA PRO A 178 3.89 9.59 -0.70
C PRO A 178 4.21 8.32 -1.50
N TYR A 179 5.50 8.13 -1.83
CA TYR A 179 5.97 6.83 -2.30
C TYR A 179 5.96 5.82 -1.13
N PHE A 180 5.00 4.91 -1.14
CA PHE A 180 4.71 4.02 -0.02
C PHE A 180 5.53 2.71 -0.10
N THR A 181 6.75 2.75 0.43
CA THR A 181 7.75 1.66 0.36
C THR A 181 7.63 0.63 1.49
N LYS A 182 6.58 0.69 2.32
CA LYS A 182 6.43 -0.11 3.56
C LYS A 182 6.59 -1.64 3.37
N TYR A 183 6.31 -2.14 2.17
CA TYR A 183 6.36 -3.56 1.82
C TYR A 183 7.46 -3.89 0.80
N GLY A 184 8.42 -3.00 0.59
CA GLY A 184 9.50 -3.13 -0.39
C GLY A 184 9.52 -1.96 -1.38
N TYR A 185 10.67 -1.74 -2.00
CA TYR A 185 10.76 -0.86 -3.16
C TYR A 185 10.06 -1.50 -4.35
N SER A 186 9.52 -0.65 -5.23
CA SER A 186 9.05 -1.12 -6.53
C SER A 186 10.25 -1.62 -7.31
N LYS A 187 10.17 -2.83 -7.86
CA LYS A 187 11.24 -3.39 -8.70
C LYS A 187 11.27 -2.78 -10.09
N ARG A 188 10.16 -2.18 -10.52
CA ARG A 188 9.96 -1.70 -11.89
C ARG A 188 9.95 -0.19 -12.04
N PHE A 189 9.39 0.52 -11.07
CA PHE A 189 9.07 1.95 -11.17
C PHE A 189 9.71 2.78 -10.04
N HIS A 190 10.74 2.26 -9.36
CA HIS A 190 11.37 2.94 -8.22
C HIS A 190 11.78 4.39 -8.54
N ASP A 191 12.53 4.57 -9.62
CA ASP A 191 13.07 5.87 -10.01
C ASP A 191 11.96 6.84 -10.43
N GLU A 192 10.90 6.33 -11.07
CA GLU A 192 9.72 7.12 -11.44
C GLU A 192 8.96 7.61 -10.20
N PHE A 193 8.77 6.75 -9.20
CA PHE A 193 8.15 7.14 -7.94
C PHE A 193 8.99 8.17 -7.18
N LEU A 194 10.32 7.98 -7.12
CA LEU A 194 11.22 8.96 -6.50
C LEU A 194 11.18 10.30 -7.24
N ALA A 195 11.16 10.29 -8.58
CA ALA A 195 11.05 11.51 -9.37
C ALA A 195 9.71 12.22 -9.15
N ALA A 196 8.61 11.46 -9.17
CA ALA A 196 7.26 11.96 -8.91
C ALA A 196 7.14 12.59 -7.50
N GLU A 197 7.69 11.94 -6.47
CA GLU A 197 7.64 12.47 -5.10
C GLU A 197 8.48 13.75 -4.96
N ARG A 198 9.68 13.79 -5.59
CA ARG A 198 10.50 15.02 -5.61
C ARG A 198 9.76 16.18 -6.28
N GLU A 199 9.10 15.92 -7.41
CA GLU A 199 8.31 16.93 -8.12
C GLU A 199 7.16 17.45 -7.24
N ALA A 200 6.41 16.54 -6.62
CA ALA A 200 5.28 16.89 -5.76
C ALA A 200 5.71 17.69 -4.52
N ARG A 201 6.84 17.32 -3.90
CA ARG A 201 7.43 18.07 -2.77
C ARG A 201 7.91 19.45 -3.18
N ALA A 202 8.65 19.55 -4.28
CA ALA A 202 9.18 20.83 -4.77
C ALA A 202 8.07 21.81 -5.16
N ALA A 203 6.96 21.30 -5.71
CA ALA A 203 5.79 22.08 -6.07
C ALA A 203 4.75 22.21 -4.94
N GLN A 204 5.03 21.70 -3.73
CA GLN A 204 4.14 21.71 -2.57
C GLN A 204 2.72 21.22 -2.91
N ARG A 205 2.60 20.10 -3.62
CA ARG A 205 1.31 19.55 -4.05
C ARG A 205 0.70 18.63 -2.99
N GLY A 206 -0.62 18.71 -2.82
CA GLY A 206 -1.39 17.74 -2.02
C GLY A 206 -0.90 17.65 -0.58
N ILE A 207 -0.43 16.48 -0.15
CA ILE A 207 0.13 16.22 1.19
C ILE A 207 1.46 16.95 1.48
N TRP A 208 2.00 17.66 0.50
CA TRP A 208 3.20 18.50 0.65
C TRP A 208 2.87 20.00 0.74
N ASP A 209 1.59 20.35 0.64
CA ASP A 209 1.09 21.71 0.79
C ASP A 209 0.83 22.00 2.28
N PRO A 210 1.59 22.91 2.92
CA PRO A 210 1.43 23.20 4.35
C PRO A 210 0.10 23.85 4.71
N ASP A 211 -0.64 24.39 3.74
CA ASP A 211 -1.94 25.04 3.96
C ASP A 211 -3.11 24.05 3.87
N LYS A 212 -2.83 22.79 3.47
CA LYS A 212 -3.81 21.71 3.36
C LYS A 212 -3.93 20.89 4.65
N GLN A 213 -5.10 20.29 4.84
CA GLN A 213 -5.39 19.45 6.01
C GLN A 213 -5.10 17.98 5.71
N HIS A 214 -3.91 17.54 6.13
CA HIS A 214 -3.35 16.21 5.90
C HIS A 214 -2.50 15.75 7.11
N TYR A 215 -2.05 14.49 7.15
CA TYR A 215 -1.10 14.02 8.15
C TYR A 215 0.24 14.77 8.03
N LEU A 216 0.79 15.30 9.12
CA LEU A 216 2.04 16.11 9.04
C LEU A 216 3.30 15.31 9.43
N ASP A 217 3.19 14.00 9.65
CA ASP A 217 4.28 13.11 10.08
C ASP A 217 4.87 12.27 8.92
N TYR A 218 4.67 12.69 7.67
CA TYR A 218 5.10 11.93 6.49
C TYR A 218 6.61 11.67 6.44
N ASP A 219 7.46 12.61 6.86
CA ASP A 219 8.91 12.39 6.87
C ASP A 219 9.30 11.25 7.84
N LEU A 220 8.64 11.15 8.99
CA LEU A 220 8.83 10.05 9.95
C LEU A 220 8.32 8.72 9.39
N ARG A 221 7.16 8.74 8.72
CA ARG A 221 6.57 7.56 8.08
C ARG A 221 7.46 7.03 6.96
N ILE A 222 7.97 7.91 6.09
CA ILE A 222 8.83 7.55 4.97
C ILE A 222 10.15 6.98 5.48
N ALA A 223 10.77 7.56 6.50
CA ALA A 223 11.97 7.00 7.12
C ALA A 223 11.73 5.56 7.62
N TRP A 224 10.61 5.32 8.30
CA TRP A 224 10.22 3.96 8.73
C TRP A 224 9.97 3.01 7.56
N TRP A 225 9.24 3.45 6.54
CA TRP A 225 8.92 2.62 5.38
C TRP A 225 10.16 2.26 4.56
N ASN A 226 11.06 3.22 4.32
CA ASN A 226 12.32 2.98 3.62
C ASN A 226 13.21 2.02 4.39
N ARG A 227 13.30 2.13 5.72
CA ARG A 227 14.02 1.15 6.55
C ARG A 227 13.49 -0.28 6.36
N ARG A 228 12.15 -0.45 6.30
CA ARG A 228 11.55 -1.75 5.98
C ARG A 228 11.91 -2.22 4.57
N ALA A 229 11.86 -1.31 3.59
CA ALA A 229 12.20 -1.59 2.21
C ALA A 229 13.68 -2.01 2.06
N ASP A 230 14.60 -1.33 2.75
CA ASP A 230 16.03 -1.65 2.78
C ASP A 230 16.27 -3.05 3.35
N TYR A 231 15.56 -3.41 4.43
CA TYR A 231 15.66 -4.74 5.05
C TYR A 231 15.20 -5.85 4.10
N ILE A 232 14.10 -5.62 3.37
CA ILE A 232 13.60 -6.54 2.33
C ILE A 232 14.58 -6.61 1.16
N ALA A 233 15.05 -5.48 0.65
CA ALA A 233 15.98 -5.42 -0.47
C ALA A 233 17.31 -6.11 -0.14
N ALA A 234 17.79 -6.00 1.10
CA ALA A 234 18.94 -6.77 1.57
C ALA A 234 18.68 -8.28 1.53
N PHE A 235 17.48 -8.72 1.91
CA PHE A 235 17.14 -10.15 1.88
C PHE A 235 17.08 -10.65 0.43
N GLU A 236 16.50 -9.87 -0.47
CA GLU A 236 16.43 -10.21 -1.90
C GLU A 236 17.81 -10.33 -2.53
N ARG A 237 18.75 -9.43 -2.18
CA ARG A 237 20.16 -9.55 -2.60
C ARG A 237 20.81 -10.82 -2.07
N ASP A 238 20.61 -11.14 -0.79
CA ASP A 238 21.18 -12.34 -0.18
C ASP A 238 20.55 -13.63 -0.73
N ALA A 239 19.28 -13.58 -1.12
CA ALA A 239 18.52 -14.69 -1.69
C ALA A 239 18.85 -14.96 -3.17
N ALA A 240 19.55 -14.05 -3.85
CA ALA A 240 19.86 -14.19 -5.26
C ALA A 240 20.59 -15.52 -5.54
N GLY A 241 20.00 -16.36 -6.40
CA GLY A 241 20.54 -17.67 -6.77
C GLY A 241 20.40 -18.78 -5.71
N LYS A 242 19.70 -18.53 -4.59
CA LYS A 242 19.49 -19.51 -3.50
C LYS A 242 18.04 -19.94 -3.41
N ASP A 243 17.79 -21.23 -3.41
CA ASP A 243 16.45 -21.83 -3.28
C ASP A 243 15.95 -21.90 -1.84
N ASN A 244 16.86 -21.92 -0.87
CA ASN A 244 16.56 -22.00 0.56
C ASN A 244 16.32 -20.64 1.24
N PHE A 245 16.39 -19.52 0.50
CA PHE A 245 15.95 -18.20 0.97
C PHE A 245 14.53 -17.94 0.46
N ILE A 246 13.56 -17.90 1.38
CA ILE A 246 12.14 -17.92 1.04
C ILE A 246 11.43 -16.71 1.68
N SER A 247 10.88 -15.81 0.85
CA SER A 247 9.94 -14.79 1.31
C SER A 247 8.56 -15.43 1.43
N LEU A 248 7.89 -15.30 2.59
CA LEU A 248 6.54 -15.85 2.76
C LEU A 248 5.47 -15.11 1.94
N ASN A 249 5.79 -13.93 1.41
CA ASN A 249 4.89 -13.20 0.52
C ASN A 249 4.85 -13.81 -0.88
N ASP A 250 5.81 -14.67 -1.23
CA ASP A 250 5.87 -15.36 -2.51
C ASP A 250 4.74 -16.39 -2.58
N TRP A 251 4.09 -16.51 -3.74
CA TRP A 251 2.96 -17.43 -3.88
C TRP A 251 3.38 -18.90 -3.69
N ASP A 252 4.59 -19.24 -4.13
CA ASP A 252 5.22 -20.58 -4.13
C ASP A 252 5.94 -20.92 -2.80
N ALA A 253 5.93 -19.99 -1.83
CA ALA A 253 6.59 -20.18 -0.55
C ALA A 253 6.24 -21.50 0.17
N PRO A 254 4.96 -21.96 0.22
CA PRO A 254 4.65 -23.23 0.87
C PRO A 254 5.25 -24.45 0.18
N GLU A 255 5.24 -24.47 -1.15
CA GLU A 255 5.83 -25.56 -1.93
C GLU A 255 7.34 -25.61 -1.70
N ARG A 256 8.01 -24.46 -1.81
CA ARG A 256 9.45 -24.34 -1.54
C ARG A 256 9.82 -24.75 -0.12
N ILE A 257 9.04 -24.35 0.89
CA ILE A 257 9.29 -24.78 2.27
C ILE A 257 9.11 -26.29 2.43
N ALA A 258 8.09 -26.88 1.80
CA ALA A 258 7.85 -28.32 1.85
C ALA A 258 8.99 -29.12 1.20
N GLU A 259 9.53 -28.64 0.08
CA GLU A 259 10.70 -29.23 -0.60
C GLU A 259 11.97 -29.21 0.28
N HIS A 260 12.01 -28.33 1.28
CA HIS A 260 13.10 -28.20 2.24
C HIS A 260 12.84 -28.92 3.57
N LEU A 261 11.90 -29.85 3.66
CA LEU A 261 11.70 -30.65 4.85
C LEU A 261 13.02 -31.33 5.30
N ASN A 262 13.36 -31.18 6.58
CA ASN A 262 14.62 -31.61 7.20
C ASN A 262 15.89 -30.90 6.67
N ARG A 263 15.74 -29.75 6.01
CA ARG A 263 16.84 -28.90 5.54
C ARG A 263 16.72 -27.50 6.10
N GLU A 264 17.84 -26.78 6.15
CA GLU A 264 17.88 -25.41 6.62
C GLU A 264 17.37 -24.42 5.55
N VAL A 265 16.52 -23.50 5.98
CA VAL A 265 16.02 -22.37 5.17
C VAL A 265 16.23 -21.06 5.92
N VAL A 266 16.21 -19.95 5.18
CA VAL A 266 16.08 -18.59 5.72
C VAL A 266 14.76 -18.00 5.24
N VAL A 267 13.85 -17.73 6.18
CA VAL A 267 12.50 -17.23 5.87
C VAL A 267 12.37 -15.75 6.21
N LEU A 268 11.96 -14.92 5.25
CA LEU A 268 11.59 -13.52 5.46
C LEU A 268 10.07 -13.38 5.60
N ALA A 269 9.61 -12.78 6.70
CA ALA A 269 8.19 -12.48 6.91
C ALA A 269 7.97 -11.47 8.04
N THR A 270 6.75 -10.95 8.16
CA THR A 270 6.37 -10.14 9.32
C THR A 270 5.98 -10.99 10.52
N VAL A 271 6.44 -10.63 11.71
CA VAL A 271 6.02 -11.29 12.95
C VAL A 271 4.56 -10.96 13.24
N GLY A 272 3.72 -11.99 13.27
CA GLY A 272 2.30 -11.91 13.56
C GLY A 272 2.02 -12.16 15.04
N ASP A 273 1.11 -13.09 15.32
CA ASP A 273 0.73 -13.44 16.68
C ASP A 273 1.76 -14.33 17.36
N ILE A 274 1.98 -14.05 18.64
CA ILE A 274 2.86 -14.83 19.51
C ILE A 274 1.98 -15.51 20.55
N LYS A 275 2.12 -16.82 20.67
CA LYS A 275 1.47 -17.63 21.68
C LYS A 275 2.56 -18.11 22.65
N PRO A 276 2.73 -17.44 23.80
CA PRO A 276 3.72 -17.83 24.79
C PRO A 276 3.52 -19.29 25.22
N GLY A 277 4.63 -19.96 25.48
CA GLY A 277 4.66 -21.24 26.16
C GLY A 277 4.32 -21.11 27.64
N ASP A 278 4.20 -22.27 28.28
CA ASP A 278 3.93 -22.41 29.72
C ASP A 278 4.86 -23.47 30.37
N GLY A 279 6.05 -23.68 29.79
CA GLY A 279 6.98 -24.76 30.13
C GLY A 279 6.55 -26.16 29.69
N ARG A 280 5.26 -26.43 29.47
CA ARG A 280 4.76 -27.71 28.91
C ARG A 280 4.55 -27.65 27.41
N ARG A 281 4.33 -26.44 26.88
CA ARG A 281 4.16 -26.16 25.46
C ARG A 281 5.23 -25.16 25.02
N PRO A 282 5.82 -25.33 23.84
CA PRO A 282 6.76 -24.36 23.32
C PRO A 282 6.07 -23.04 23.00
N THR A 283 6.85 -21.95 23.04
CA THR A 283 6.40 -20.67 22.51
C THR A 283 6.28 -20.75 20.99
N LYS A 284 5.12 -20.36 20.46
CA LYS A 284 4.85 -20.33 19.03
C LYS A 284 4.74 -18.91 18.52
N VAL A 285 5.62 -18.56 17.60
CA VAL A 285 5.58 -17.29 16.86
C VAL A 285 5.01 -17.56 15.47
N ASN A 286 3.89 -16.94 15.13
CA ASN A 286 3.31 -17.04 13.79
C ASN A 286 3.93 -15.96 12.90
N LEU A 287 4.62 -16.36 11.83
CA LEU A 287 5.04 -15.49 10.75
C LEU A 287 3.89 -15.30 9.74
N SER A 288 3.59 -14.05 9.41
CA SER A 288 2.42 -13.72 8.59
C SER A 288 2.68 -13.99 7.10
N ARG A 289 1.70 -14.62 6.44
CA ARG A 289 1.67 -14.82 4.97
C ARG A 289 0.35 -14.32 4.37
N ARG A 290 -0.73 -15.03 4.66
CA ARG A 290 -2.10 -14.70 4.27
C ARG A 290 -3.02 -14.85 5.46
N LEU A 291 -4.21 -14.27 5.40
CA LEU A 291 -5.24 -14.50 6.43
C LEU A 291 -5.39 -16.01 6.69
N PHE A 292 -5.22 -16.41 7.95
CA PHE A 292 -5.32 -17.79 8.45
C PHE A 292 -4.32 -18.79 7.86
N GLY A 293 -3.26 -18.32 7.19
CA GLY A 293 -2.22 -19.16 6.59
C GLY A 293 -0.81 -18.80 7.07
N ASP A 294 -0.68 -18.45 8.35
CA ASP A 294 0.59 -18.11 8.97
C ASP A 294 1.52 -19.32 9.07
N PHE A 295 2.84 -19.06 9.08
CA PHE A 295 3.87 -20.09 9.20
C PHE A 295 4.45 -20.09 10.62
N PRO A 296 4.40 -21.22 11.34
CA PRO A 296 4.86 -21.27 12.73
C PRO A 296 6.39 -21.38 12.86
N VAL A 297 6.94 -20.59 13.77
CA VAL A 297 8.30 -20.71 14.31
C VAL A 297 8.20 -21.10 15.78
N ILE A 298 8.91 -22.15 16.17
CA ILE A 298 8.80 -22.79 17.49
C ILE A 298 10.06 -22.57 18.31
N PHE A 299 9.85 -22.15 19.55
CA PHE A 299 10.87 -22.01 20.57
C PHE A 299 10.53 -22.94 21.73
N PHE A 300 11.30 -24.00 21.91
CA PHE A 300 11.15 -24.90 23.07
C PHE A 300 11.79 -24.33 24.33
N ASP A 301 12.81 -23.50 24.17
CA ASP A 301 13.54 -22.84 25.25
C ASP A 301 13.06 -21.38 25.40
N GLU A 302 12.64 -21.02 26.61
CA GLU A 302 12.14 -19.68 26.94
C GLU A 302 13.25 -18.62 26.93
N GLU A 303 14.49 -19.00 27.28
CA GLU A 303 15.65 -18.11 27.24
C GLU A 303 16.04 -17.81 25.78
N VAL A 304 16.00 -18.82 24.91
CA VAL A 304 16.23 -18.63 23.47
C VAL A 304 15.18 -17.69 22.87
N PHE A 305 13.90 -17.87 23.24
CA PHE A 305 12.83 -16.96 22.81
C PHE A 305 13.08 -15.53 23.29
N ALA A 306 13.38 -15.34 24.58
CA ALA A 306 13.63 -14.01 25.15
C ALA A 306 14.85 -13.34 24.49
N ALA A 307 15.97 -14.06 24.37
CA ALA A 307 17.22 -13.55 23.82
C ALA A 307 17.17 -13.33 22.29
N SER A 308 16.28 -14.00 21.56
CA SER A 308 16.05 -13.71 20.13
C SER A 308 15.41 -12.34 19.90
N GLU A 309 14.80 -11.77 20.95
CA GLU A 309 14.04 -10.53 20.95
C GLU A 309 12.97 -10.43 19.84
N ILE A 310 12.50 -11.56 19.31
CA ILE A 310 11.50 -11.61 18.25
C ILE A 310 10.16 -10.99 18.67
N ALA A 311 9.86 -10.99 19.99
CA ALA A 311 8.66 -10.41 20.55
C ALA A 311 8.55 -8.89 20.31
N ALA A 312 9.67 -8.18 20.35
CA ALA A 312 9.73 -6.75 20.05
C ALA A 312 9.56 -6.45 18.55
N SER A 313 9.60 -7.48 17.70
CA SER A 313 9.46 -7.38 16.24
C SER A 313 8.02 -7.51 15.75
N LYS A 314 7.02 -7.54 16.64
CA LYS A 314 5.62 -7.74 16.25
C LYS A 314 5.16 -6.67 15.23
N GLY A 315 4.76 -7.13 14.04
CA GLY A 315 4.37 -6.28 12.90
C GLY A 315 5.52 -5.88 11.96
N GLU A 316 6.76 -6.17 12.33
CA GLU A 316 7.98 -5.88 11.58
C GLU A 316 8.54 -7.14 10.92
N PHE A 317 9.38 -6.95 9.91
CA PHE A 317 10.01 -8.05 9.17
C PHE A 317 11.17 -8.64 9.97
N VAL A 318 11.27 -9.97 9.97
CA VAL A 318 12.41 -10.72 10.52
C VAL A 318 12.88 -11.73 9.48
N ARG A 319 14.14 -12.16 9.59
CA ARG A 319 14.63 -13.34 8.90
C ARG A 319 14.81 -14.44 9.93
N VAL A 320 14.28 -15.62 9.66
CA VAL A 320 14.41 -16.77 10.57
C VAL A 320 15.15 -17.88 9.81
N ARG A 321 16.35 -18.19 10.28
CA ARG A 321 17.16 -19.31 9.79
C ARG A 321 16.89 -20.56 10.63
N GLY A 322 16.58 -21.69 10.01
CA GLY A 322 16.49 -22.94 10.75
C GLY A 322 15.99 -24.11 9.91
N VAL A 323 15.97 -25.28 10.52
CA VAL A 323 15.54 -26.52 9.87
C VAL A 323 14.02 -26.58 9.77
N VAL A 324 13.51 -26.84 8.57
CA VAL A 324 12.08 -27.11 8.37
C VAL A 324 11.75 -28.47 8.97
N THR A 325 10.80 -28.50 9.89
CA THR A 325 10.27 -29.73 10.50
C THR A 325 8.75 -29.74 10.35
N SER A 326 8.12 -30.85 10.70
CA SER A 326 6.66 -30.95 10.71
C SER A 326 6.15 -31.49 12.05
N TYR A 327 4.89 -31.18 12.36
CA TYR A 327 4.15 -31.83 13.44
C TYR A 327 2.71 -32.08 13.03
N THR A 328 2.10 -33.12 13.61
CA THR A 328 0.69 -33.39 13.42
C THR A 328 -0.14 -32.57 14.39
N ASN A 329 -1.00 -31.70 13.86
CA ASN A 329 -1.95 -30.97 14.68
C ASN A 329 -2.97 -31.95 15.27
N LYS A 330 -2.91 -32.16 16.59
CA LYS A 330 -3.78 -33.09 17.32
C LYS A 330 -5.29 -32.85 17.18
N HIS A 331 -5.71 -31.64 16.82
CA HIS A 331 -7.13 -31.31 16.68
C HIS A 331 -7.65 -31.54 15.26
N THR A 332 -6.81 -31.31 14.25
CA THR A 332 -7.24 -31.39 12.84
C THR A 332 -6.67 -32.61 12.10
N GLY A 333 -5.73 -33.34 12.71
CA GLY A 333 -4.98 -34.44 12.08
C GLY A 333 -4.06 -34.00 10.94
N LYS A 334 -3.91 -32.69 10.70
CA LYS A 334 -3.14 -32.15 9.58
C LYS A 334 -1.67 -32.03 9.96
N GLU A 335 -0.79 -32.39 9.03
CA GLU A 335 0.62 -32.08 9.12
C GLU A 335 0.82 -30.56 8.91
N ILE A 336 1.63 -29.96 9.78
CA ILE A 336 1.96 -28.54 9.76
C ILE A 336 3.47 -28.42 9.71
N LEU A 337 3.98 -27.74 8.68
CA LEU A 337 5.39 -27.36 8.57
C LEU A 337 5.71 -26.20 9.51
N GLN A 338 6.92 -26.19 10.06
CA GLN A 338 7.42 -25.19 10.98
C GLN A 338 8.94 -25.03 10.87
N ILE A 339 9.49 -23.95 11.43
CA ILE A 339 10.93 -23.84 11.73
C ILE A 339 11.12 -23.92 13.23
N GLN A 340 12.10 -24.70 13.68
CA GLN A 340 12.53 -24.70 15.07
C GLN A 340 13.72 -23.77 15.26
N VAL A 341 13.66 -22.96 16.31
CA VAL A 341 14.75 -22.05 16.72
C VAL A 341 15.33 -22.56 18.03
N GLU A 342 16.61 -22.88 17.99
CA GLU A 342 17.41 -23.44 19.09
C GLU A 342 18.43 -22.41 19.61
N LEU A 343 18.81 -21.43 18.79
CA LEU A 343 19.77 -20.39 19.12
C LEU A 343 19.19 -19.00 18.83
N PRO A 344 19.43 -17.99 19.70
CA PRO A 344 18.92 -16.62 19.47
C PRO A 344 19.31 -16.05 18.11
N GLY A 345 20.56 -16.30 17.67
CA GLY A 345 21.11 -15.81 16.40
C GLY A 345 20.52 -16.45 15.13
N GLN A 346 19.54 -17.34 15.26
CA GLN A 346 18.71 -17.81 14.16
C GLN A 346 17.62 -16.79 13.78
N VAL A 347 17.31 -15.84 14.66
CA VAL A 347 16.41 -14.73 14.36
C VAL A 347 17.25 -13.48 14.08
N GLU A 348 17.18 -12.99 12.85
CA GLU A 348 17.71 -11.69 12.46
C GLU A 348 16.55 -10.69 12.40
N ARG A 349 16.78 -9.50 12.97
CA ARG A 349 15.86 -8.36 13.00
C ARG A 349 16.64 -7.08 12.83
N ASP A 350 15.98 -6.02 12.39
CA ASP A 350 16.54 -4.66 12.49
C ASP A 350 16.22 -4.10 13.89
N PRO A 351 17.21 -3.80 14.76
CA PRO A 351 16.94 -3.22 16.08
C PRO A 351 16.23 -1.87 16.04
N GLY A 352 16.35 -1.12 14.94
CA GLY A 352 15.68 0.16 14.72
C GLY A 352 14.32 0.07 14.03
N GLN A 353 13.80 -1.14 13.82
CA GLN A 353 12.49 -1.36 13.19
C GLN A 353 11.33 -0.92 14.11
N GLY A 354 10.18 -0.66 13.48
CA GLY A 354 8.96 -0.26 14.17
C GLY A 354 8.42 1.08 13.67
N PRO A 355 7.11 1.32 13.79
CA PRO A 355 6.53 2.61 13.46
C PRO A 355 7.18 3.73 14.27
N PRO A 356 7.29 4.94 13.72
CA PRO A 356 7.80 6.07 14.47
C PRO A 356 6.89 6.31 15.69
N ARG A 357 7.52 6.62 16.81
CA ARG A 357 6.82 6.94 18.04
C ARG A 357 6.59 8.44 18.11
N ILE A 358 5.33 8.86 18.04
CA ILE A 358 4.93 10.26 17.97
C ILE A 358 4.35 10.68 19.32
N LEU A 359 5.18 11.26 20.17
CA LEU A 359 4.83 11.65 21.54
C LEU A 359 4.60 13.15 21.68
N PRO A 360 3.87 13.59 22.72
CA PRO A 360 3.75 15.00 23.05
C PRO A 360 5.07 15.78 23.02
N GLY A 361 5.13 16.81 22.18
CA GLY A 361 6.29 17.70 22.02
C GLY A 361 7.34 17.24 21.00
N GLU A 362 7.22 16.04 20.44
CA GLU A 362 8.13 15.53 19.41
C GLU A 362 7.71 15.95 17.99
N PRO A 363 8.61 15.91 16.99
CA PRO A 363 8.23 16.07 15.59
C PRO A 363 7.05 15.17 15.20
N GLY A 364 6.09 15.73 14.45
CA GLY A 364 4.87 15.02 14.04
C GLY A 364 3.80 14.92 15.14
N TRP A 365 4.04 15.43 16.35
CA TRP A 365 3.00 15.60 17.36
C TRP A 365 2.35 16.97 17.27
N TYR A 366 1.03 17.01 17.42
CA TYR A 366 0.23 18.22 17.33
C TYR A 366 -0.39 18.53 18.70
N LEU A 367 0.21 19.48 19.39
CA LEU A 367 -0.46 20.30 20.39
C LEU A 367 -0.32 21.74 19.90
N ASN A 368 -1.29 22.56 20.26
CA ASN A 368 -1.55 23.89 19.71
C ASN A 368 -0.47 24.93 20.08
N GLU A 369 0.79 24.68 19.72
CA GLU A 369 1.92 25.55 19.92
C GLU A 369 2.68 25.69 18.60
N ARG A 370 2.39 26.79 17.90
CA ARG A 370 3.14 27.31 16.73
C ARG A 370 2.91 26.61 15.39
N ARG A 371 1.68 26.68 14.89
CA ARG A 371 1.41 27.05 13.48
C ARG A 371 0.02 27.65 13.46
N ALA A 372 -0.02 28.97 13.64
CA ALA A 372 -1.17 29.75 13.24
C ALA A 372 -1.45 29.41 11.77
N PHE A 373 -2.65 28.95 11.47
CA PHE A 373 -3.21 29.12 10.13
C PHE A 373 -3.05 30.61 9.81
N ALA A 374 -2.09 30.93 8.95
CA ALA A 374 -1.91 32.28 8.51
C ALA A 374 -3.14 32.65 7.70
N ARG A 375 -3.78 33.74 8.14
CA ARG A 375 -4.84 34.52 7.48
C ARG A 375 -6.26 34.02 7.74
N THR A 376 -6.78 34.54 8.85
CA THR A 376 -8.07 35.24 8.87
C THR A 376 -8.44 35.80 7.50
N GLY A 377 -9.58 35.35 6.98
CA GLY A 377 -10.17 35.87 5.76
C GLY A 377 -11.64 35.48 5.71
N ASP A 378 -12.45 36.00 6.64
CA ASP A 378 -13.91 36.05 6.49
C ASP A 378 -14.40 37.46 6.87
N PRO A 379 -15.04 38.23 5.96
CA PRO A 379 -15.34 39.64 6.15
C PRO A 379 -16.80 39.85 6.61
N ALA A 380 -17.07 39.82 7.92
CA ALA A 380 -18.37 40.31 8.43
C ALA A 380 -18.37 40.57 9.94
N ALA A 381 -18.09 41.82 10.34
CA ALA A 381 -18.70 42.44 11.53
C ALA A 381 -18.46 43.96 11.54
N LYS A 382 -19.39 44.71 10.94
CA LYS A 382 -19.65 46.09 11.35
C LYS A 382 -20.39 46.04 12.70
N ALA A 383 -19.99 46.87 13.67
CA ALA A 383 -20.87 47.84 14.35
C ALA A 383 -20.23 48.41 15.64
N GLY A 384 -20.37 49.73 15.81
CA GLY A 384 -20.13 50.49 17.05
C GLY A 384 -18.73 51.09 17.09
N GLY A 385 -18.51 52.40 17.05
CA GLY A 385 -19.38 53.52 17.39
C GLY A 385 -18.63 54.43 18.37
N HIS A 386 -18.70 55.73 18.07
CA HIS A 386 -18.34 56.88 18.90
C HIS A 386 -16.98 57.57 18.71
N ALA A 387 -17.16 58.83 18.31
CA ALA A 387 -16.26 59.95 18.15
C ALA A 387 -15.40 60.25 19.40
N THR A 388 -14.30 60.95 19.20
CA THR A 388 -14.18 62.34 19.69
C THR A 388 -13.08 63.09 18.94
N ASP A 389 -13.31 64.39 18.89
CA ASP A 389 -12.58 65.49 18.26
C ASP A 389 -11.09 65.59 18.64
N GLY A 390 -10.33 66.38 17.86
CA GLY A 390 -9.12 67.01 18.40
C GLY A 390 -8.13 67.54 17.37
N HIS A 391 -8.35 68.79 16.95
CA HIS A 391 -7.39 69.82 16.51
C HIS A 391 -5.92 69.47 16.15
N GLU A 392 -5.56 69.92 14.94
CA GLU A 392 -4.58 71.01 14.68
C GLU A 392 -3.14 70.86 15.19
N ALA A 393 -2.18 70.79 14.25
CA ALA A 393 -1.07 71.74 14.07
C ALA A 393 0.16 71.07 13.42
N ALA A 394 0.53 71.57 12.24
CA ALA A 394 1.93 71.65 11.83
C ALA A 394 2.58 72.83 12.62
N PRO A 395 3.92 72.95 12.79
CA PRO A 395 4.78 73.27 11.64
C PRO A 395 6.29 72.87 11.70
N ALA A 396 6.86 72.83 10.49
CA ALA A 396 8.13 73.43 10.03
C ALA A 396 9.54 73.01 10.52
N THR A 397 10.46 73.22 9.56
CA THR A 397 11.93 73.38 9.61
C THR A 397 12.74 72.08 9.53
N GLY A 398 13.77 71.91 8.70
CA GLY A 398 14.40 72.78 7.70
C GLY A 398 15.80 72.24 7.33
N ASN A 399 16.03 72.11 6.02
CA ASN A 399 17.31 72.22 5.30
C ASN A 399 18.46 71.18 5.44
N PRO A 400 19.38 71.13 4.43
CA PRO A 400 19.97 69.89 3.94
C PRO A 400 21.52 69.84 3.91
N SER A 401 22.03 68.74 3.36
CA SER A 401 23.30 68.60 2.62
C SER A 401 24.63 68.53 3.41
N PRO A 402 25.73 68.03 2.80
CA PRO A 402 25.96 67.71 1.38
C PRO A 402 25.75 66.25 0.97
#